data_AF-A0A371QX30-F1
#
_entry.id   AF-A0A371QX30-F1
#
_cell.length_a   1.000
_cell.length_b   1.000
_cell.length_c   1.000
_cell.angle_alpha   90.00
_cell.angle_beta   90.00
_cell.angle_gamma   90.00
#
_symmetry.space_group_name_H-M   'P 1'
#
loop_
_entity.id
_entity.type
_entity.pdbx_description
1 polymer ?
#
loop_
_entity_poly.entity_id
_entity_poly.type
_entity_poly.pdbx_seq_one_letter_code
_entity_poly.pdbx_strand_id
1 'polypeptide(L)'
;MTKWRYLLIRSRDPVGCYAEILERYQLIGFQALTRPPRLIAIYDDVVVLGVPRDAVRKARAIVALLNGCYTVKVAGTSKRAKAVAASIRKALYKH
;
A
#
# COMPACT_ATOMS: atom_id res chain seq x y z
N MET A 1 -14.05 -10.20 -13.54
CA MET A 1 -12.60 -9.93 -13.44
C MET A 1 -12.33 -8.93 -12.31
N THR A 2 -11.52 -9.26 -11.31
CA THR A 2 -11.28 -8.38 -10.14
C THR A 2 -10.50 -7.13 -10.54
N LYS A 3 -11.06 -5.95 -10.26
CA LYS A 3 -10.36 -4.67 -10.45
C LYS A 3 -9.44 -4.40 -9.27
N TRP A 4 -8.23 -3.91 -9.55
CA TRP A 4 -7.22 -3.60 -8.54
C TRP A 4 -7.11 -2.10 -8.29
N ARG A 5 -6.66 -1.75 -7.09
CA ARG A 5 -6.29 -0.41 -6.66
C ARG A 5 -4.97 -0.48 -5.91
N TYR A 6 -4.20 0.58 -5.98
CA TYR A 6 -2.82 0.59 -5.52
C TYR A 6 -2.67 1.64 -4.44
N LEU A 7 -2.49 1.19 -3.20
CA LEU A 7 -2.20 2.03 -2.05
C LEU A 7 -0.75 2.48 -2.13
N LEU A 8 -0.51 3.76 -1.96
CA LEU A 8 0.79 4.32 -1.68
C LEU A 8 0.81 4.63 -0.19
N ILE A 9 1.69 3.96 0.53
CA ILE A 9 1.78 4.00 1.99
C ILE A 9 3.15 4.52 2.33
N ARG A 10 3.24 5.62 3.07
CA ARG A 10 4.53 6.10 3.57
C ARG A 10 4.81 5.52 4.95
N SER A 11 6.09 5.26 5.21
CA SER A 11 6.60 4.82 6.50
C SER A 11 8.10 5.08 6.61
N ARG A 12 8.60 5.35 7.82
CA ARG A 12 10.04 5.42 8.09
C ARG A 12 10.71 4.05 8.01
N ASP A 13 9.96 2.98 8.24
CA ASP A 13 10.36 1.60 8.00
C ASP A 13 9.34 0.93 7.06
N PRO A 14 9.53 1.05 5.73
CA PRO A 14 8.58 0.48 4.77
C PRO A 14 8.55 -1.05 4.78
N VAL A 15 9.64 -1.70 5.19
CA VAL A 15 9.72 -3.17 5.22
C VAL A 15 8.92 -3.70 6.40
N GLY A 16 9.14 -3.14 7.59
CA GLY A 16 8.32 -3.44 8.78
C GLY A 16 6.85 -3.10 8.56
N CYS A 17 6.57 -1.95 7.95
CA CYS A 17 5.21 -1.56 7.58
C CYS A 17 4.53 -2.60 6.67
N TYR A 18 5.23 -3.09 5.64
CA TYR A 18 4.70 -4.12 4.76
C TYR A 18 4.44 -5.44 5.50
N ALA A 19 5.37 -5.87 6.36
CA ALA A 19 5.21 -7.07 7.17
C ALA A 19 3.98 -6.99 8.09
N GLU A 20 3.82 -5.89 8.83
CA GLU A 20 2.67 -5.68 9.71
C GLU A 20 1.34 -5.66 8.95
N ILE A 21 1.32 -5.12 7.73
CA ILE A 21 0.13 -5.17 6.85
C ILE A 21 -0.21 -6.62 6.52
N LEU A 22 0.77 -7.47 6.20
CA LEU A 22 0.51 -8.87 5.87
C LEU A 22 -0.09 -9.64 7.05
N GLU A 23 0.46 -9.44 8.24
CA GLU A 23 -0.05 -10.06 9.48
C GLU A 23 -1.52 -9.70 9.74
N ARG A 24 -1.88 -8.44 9.51
CA ARG A 24 -3.23 -7.92 9.76
C ARG A 24 -4.15 -8.00 8.55
N TYR A 25 -3.67 -8.42 7.38
CA TYR A 25 -4.49 -8.45 6.15
C TYR A 25 -5.67 -9.41 6.26
N GLN A 26 -5.56 -10.43 7.12
CA GLN A 26 -6.64 -11.37 7.41
C GLN A 26 -7.92 -10.67 7.92
N LEU A 27 -7.82 -9.47 8.50
CA LEU A 27 -8.97 -8.66 8.95
C LEU A 27 -9.90 -8.24 7.80
N ILE A 28 -9.49 -8.40 6.53
CA ILE A 28 -10.35 -8.18 5.37
C ILE A 28 -11.38 -9.32 5.20
N GLY A 29 -11.20 -10.46 5.88
CA GLY A 29 -12.07 -11.64 5.86
C GLY A 29 -11.68 -12.62 4.77
N PHE A 30 -12.64 -13.44 4.31
CA PHE A 30 -12.42 -14.47 3.27
C PHE A 30 -11.72 -13.96 2.00
N GLN A 31 -11.91 -12.68 1.66
CA GLN A 31 -11.26 -12.04 0.53
C GLN A 31 -9.72 -12.01 0.66
N ALA A 32 -9.17 -11.98 1.88
CA ALA A 32 -7.74 -12.05 2.12
C ALA A 32 -7.12 -13.38 1.65
N LEU A 33 -7.88 -14.48 1.75
CA LEU A 33 -7.43 -15.83 1.36
C LEU A 33 -7.41 -16.02 -0.15
N THR A 34 -8.45 -15.52 -0.83
CA THR A 34 -8.61 -15.70 -2.28
C THR A 34 -7.88 -14.64 -3.09
N ARG A 35 -7.59 -13.48 -2.49
CA ARG A 35 -7.00 -12.32 -3.16
C ARG A 35 -6.00 -11.63 -2.22
N PRO A 36 -4.83 -12.25 -1.99
CA PRO A 36 -3.79 -11.65 -1.16
C PRO A 36 -3.31 -10.31 -1.74
N PRO A 37 -2.79 -9.41 -0.90
CA PRO A 37 -2.30 -8.13 -1.36
C PRO A 37 -1.02 -8.35 -2.18
N ARG A 38 -0.83 -7.51 -3.20
CA ARG A 38 0.30 -7.60 -4.13
C ARG A 38 1.32 -6.53 -3.82
N LEU A 39 2.52 -6.91 -3.37
CA LEU A 39 3.62 -5.97 -3.30
C LEU A 39 4.03 -5.57 -4.72
N ILE A 40 3.99 -4.27 -5.04
CA ILE A 40 4.35 -3.77 -6.36
C ILE A 40 5.75 -3.16 -6.37
N ALA A 41 6.11 -2.45 -5.29
CA ALA A 41 7.42 -1.84 -5.09
C ALA A 41 7.54 -1.29 -3.66
N ILE A 42 8.78 -1.12 -3.23
CA ILE A 42 9.17 -0.29 -2.07
C ILE A 42 10.18 0.74 -2.61
N TYR A 43 9.97 2.02 -2.29
CA TYR A 43 10.82 3.14 -2.69
C TYR A 43 11.16 3.98 -1.47
N ASP A 44 12.40 3.94 -0.97
CA ASP A 44 12.87 4.64 0.23
C ASP A 44 11.89 4.58 1.41
N ASP A 45 10.94 5.51 1.51
CA ASP A 45 9.93 5.59 2.57
C ASP A 45 8.50 5.30 2.10
N VAL A 46 8.31 4.72 0.90
CA VAL A 46 7.00 4.45 0.27
C VAL A 46 6.84 2.98 -0.11
N VAL A 47 5.79 2.34 0.40
CA VAL A 47 5.30 1.03 -0.03
C VAL A 47 4.17 1.20 -1.05
N VAL A 48 4.23 0.45 -2.15
CA VAL A 48 3.16 0.37 -3.15
C VAL A 48 2.48 -1.00 -3.08
N LEU A 49 1.24 -1.00 -2.59
CA LEU A 49 0.49 -2.23 -2.33
C LEU A 49 -0.78 -2.31 -3.20
N GLY A 50 -0.87 -3.34 -4.03
CA GLY A 50 -2.06 -3.67 -4.81
C GLY A 50 -3.08 -4.42 -3.96
N VAL A 51 -4.32 -3.92 -3.92
CA VAL A 51 -5.45 -4.60 -3.29
C VAL A 51 -6.66 -4.64 -4.22
N PRO A 52 -7.59 -5.58 -4.03
CA PRO A 52 -8.88 -5.55 -4.72
C PRO A 52 -9.63 -4.23 -4.46
N ARG A 53 -10.36 -3.73 -5.47
CA ARG A 53 -11.05 -2.41 -5.42
C ARG A 53 -12.05 -2.32 -4.25
N ASP A 54 -12.78 -3.40 -4.00
CA ASP A 54 -13.73 -3.58 -2.91
C ASP A 54 -13.05 -3.68 -1.53
N ALA A 55 -11.80 -4.14 -1.47
CA ALA A 55 -11.02 -4.23 -0.24
C ALA A 55 -10.33 -2.91 0.17
N VAL A 56 -10.32 -1.87 -0.68
CA VAL A 56 -9.58 -0.62 -0.43
C VAL A 56 -9.92 0.02 0.91
N ARG A 57 -11.21 0.11 1.26
CA ARG A 57 -11.63 0.75 2.51
C ARG A 57 -11.07 0.00 3.73
N LYS A 58 -11.17 -1.33 3.74
CA LYS A 58 -10.64 -2.18 4.81
C LYS A 58 -9.12 -2.16 4.87
N ALA A 59 -8.46 -2.24 3.72
CA ALA A 59 -6.99 -2.16 3.63
C ALA A 59 -6.46 -0.81 4.17
N ARG A 60 -7.12 0.31 3.86
CA ARG A 60 -6.77 1.62 4.44
C ARG A 60 -6.97 1.67 5.95
N ALA A 61 -8.05 1.07 6.45
CA ALA A 61 -8.30 0.99 7.88
C ALA A 61 -7.19 0.19 8.59
N ILE A 62 -6.78 -0.95 8.02
CA ILE A 62 -5.64 -1.73 8.54
C ILE A 62 -4.38 -0.87 8.60
N VAL A 63 -4.04 -0.18 7.51
CA VAL A 63 -2.86 0.72 7.48
C VAL A 63 -2.94 1.79 8.57
N ALA A 64 -4.12 2.36 8.82
CA ALA A 64 -4.32 3.38 9.84
C ALA A 64 -4.20 2.86 11.29
N LEU A 65 -4.27 1.54 11.51
CA LEU A 65 -4.05 0.92 12.81
C LEU A 65 -2.56 0.66 13.09
N LEU A 66 -1.69 0.77 12.09
CA LEU A 66 -0.26 0.49 12.23
C LEU A 66 0.48 1.75 12.65
N ASN A 67 1.41 1.61 13.58
CA ASN A 67 2.22 2.71 14.03
C ASN A 67 3.25 3.08 12.95
N GLY A 68 3.22 4.33 12.50
CA GLY A 68 4.21 4.83 11.53
C GLY A 68 3.93 4.43 10.08
N CYS A 69 2.77 3.87 9.75
CA CYS A 69 2.30 3.69 8.38
C CYS A 69 1.15 4.65 8.06
N TYR A 70 1.17 5.28 6.87
CA TYR A 70 0.08 6.15 6.46
C TYR A 70 -0.19 6.07 4.96
N THR A 71 -1.46 5.83 4.59
CA THR A 71 -1.85 5.84 3.18
C THR A 71 -1.90 7.28 2.66
N VAL A 72 -0.99 7.64 1.76
CA VAL A 72 -0.93 8.98 1.16
C VAL A 72 -1.78 9.11 -0.10
N LYS A 73 -1.93 8.03 -0.86
CA LYS A 73 -2.72 8.06 -2.10
C LYS A 73 -3.20 6.68 -2.49
N VAL A 74 -4.27 6.65 -3.28
CA VAL A 74 -4.72 5.44 -3.98
C VAL A 74 -4.69 5.71 -5.48
N ALA A 75 -3.99 4.87 -6.22
CA ALA A 75 -3.91 4.92 -7.68
C ALA A 75 -4.77 3.84 -8.34
N GLY A 76 -5.26 4.14 -9.54
CA GLY A 76 -6.07 3.22 -10.34
C GLY A 76 -5.25 2.12 -11.05
N THR A 77 -3.97 2.40 -11.36
CA THR A 77 -3.09 1.50 -12.12
C THR A 77 -1.71 1.39 -11.46
N SER A 78 -1.02 0.27 -11.66
CA SER A 78 0.34 0.04 -11.14
C SER A 78 1.34 1.03 -11.72
N LYS A 79 1.22 1.34 -13.03
CA LYS A 79 2.05 2.33 -13.73
C LYS A 79 1.93 3.71 -13.07
N ARG A 80 0.70 4.18 -12.80
CA ARG A 80 0.49 5.46 -12.11
C ARG A 80 0.99 5.41 -10.67
N ALA A 81 0.81 4.29 -9.97
CA ALA A 81 1.29 4.13 -8.60
C ALA A 81 2.81 4.25 -8.50
N LYS A 82 3.57 3.54 -9.35
CA LYS A 82 5.04 3.63 -9.41
C LYS A 82 5.51 5.05 -9.75
N ALA A 83 4.87 5.71 -10.72
CA ALA A 83 5.20 7.09 -11.09
C ALA A 83 4.99 8.07 -9.92
N VAL A 84 3.89 7.93 -9.17
CA VAL A 84 3.64 8.78 -8.00
C VAL A 84 4.64 8.47 -6.88
N ALA A 85 4.92 7.20 -6.60
CA ALA A 85 5.89 6.82 -5.57
C ALA A 85 7.29 7.37 -5.87
N ALA A 86 7.76 7.24 -7.12
CA ALA A 86 9.02 7.84 -7.57
C ALA A 86 9.03 9.37 -7.46
N SER A 87 7.89 10.03 -7.68
CA SER A 87 7.77 11.48 -7.50
C SER A 87 7.85 11.90 -6.03
N ILE A 88 7.27 11.12 -5.10
CA ILE A 88 7.37 11.36 -3.66
C ILE A 88 8.83 11.25 -3.23
N ARG A 89 9.53 10.21 -3.69
CA ARG A 89 10.98 10.07 -3.50
C ARG A 89 11.75 11.30 -3.99
N LYS A 90 11.52 11.75 -5.23
CA LYS A 90 12.27 12.88 -5.80
C LYS A 90 12.07 14.18 -5.01
N ALA A 91 10.93 14.36 -4.37
CA ALA A 91 10.68 15.52 -3.50
C ALA A 91 11.52 15.49 -2.22
N LEU A 92 11.88 14.31 -1.70
CA LEU A 92 12.73 14.19 -0.50
C LEU A 92 14.18 14.61 -0.74
N TYR A 93 14.73 14.33 -1.92
CA TYR A 93 16.14 14.60 -2.26
C TYR A 93 16.38 15.98 -2.91
N LYS A 94 15.40 16.89 -2.85
CA LYS A 94 15.50 18.24 -3.43
C LYS A 94 15.95 19.32 -2.43
N HIS A 95 16.31 18.91 -1.22
CA HIS A 95 16.86 19.73 -0.14
C HIS A 95 18.25 19.23 0.21
#